data_AF-X0Q5J6-F1
#
_entry.id   AF-X0Q5J6-F1
#
_cell.length_a   1.000
_cell.length_b   1.000
_cell.length_c   1.000
_cell.angle_alpha   90.00
_cell.angle_beta   90.00
_cell.angle_gamma   90.00
#
_symmetry.space_group_name_H-M   'P 1'
#
loop_
_entity.id
_entity.type
_entity.pdbx_description
1 polymer ?
#
loop_
_entity_poly.entity_id
_entity_poly.type
_entity_poly.pdbx_seq_one_letter_code
_entity_poly.pdbx_strand_id
1 'polypeptide(L)'
;MDIDPRTYNLSIQSLEHKLKAAKEQGKLPKVVIPVHLCGQPCDMERIYQLSKNYGFSVIEDASHAIGGKYKNQPIGNCQYSDITIFSFHPVKIITTAEGGVATTKSEELAQKMELLRSHGITRDSDLMTHEPDGPWYYQQVDLGYNYRMTEMQAALGFHK
;
A
#
# COMPACT_ATOMS: atom_id res chain seq x y z
N MET A 1 -13.68 -10.83 10.55
CA MET A 1 -12.78 -10.01 11.38
C MET A 1 -13.68 -9.15 12.24
N ASP A 2 -13.24 -8.70 13.41
CA ASP A 2 -14.06 -7.84 14.28
C ASP A 2 -13.34 -6.50 14.54
N ILE A 3 -14.07 -5.50 15.00
CA ILE A 3 -13.58 -4.14 15.26
C ILE A 3 -13.43 -3.87 16.77
N ASP A 4 -12.51 -2.97 17.16
CA ASP A 4 -12.49 -2.44 18.52
C ASP A 4 -13.62 -1.39 18.63
N PRO A 5 -14.59 -1.55 19.54
CA PRO A 5 -15.77 -0.67 19.61
C PRO A 5 -15.45 0.79 20.00
N ARG A 6 -14.24 1.07 20.50
CA ARG A 6 -13.81 2.42 20.89
C ARG A 6 -13.12 3.16 19.75
N THR A 7 -12.44 2.42 18.87
CA THR A 7 -11.64 3.00 17.78
C THR A 7 -12.27 2.77 16.41
N TYR A 8 -13.19 1.81 16.31
CA TYR A 8 -13.80 1.29 15.09
C TYR A 8 -12.80 0.69 14.08
N ASN A 9 -11.51 0.66 14.42
CA ASN A 9 -10.46 -0.01 13.67
C ASN A 9 -10.45 -1.51 13.96
N LEU A 10 -9.60 -2.25 13.24
CA LEU A 10 -9.39 -3.68 13.42
C LEU A 10 -9.08 -4.04 14.89
N SER A 11 -9.83 -4.98 15.46
CA SER A 11 -9.54 -5.50 16.80
C SER A 11 -8.32 -6.43 16.78
N ILE A 12 -7.29 -6.03 17.52
CA ILE A 12 -6.03 -6.76 17.70
C ILE A 12 -6.24 -8.14 18.36
N GLN A 13 -7.17 -8.22 19.32
CA GLN A 13 -7.52 -9.47 19.98
C GLN A 13 -8.24 -10.43 19.02
N SER A 14 -9.21 -9.91 18.26
CA SER A 14 -9.94 -10.70 17.26
C SER A 14 -9.02 -11.20 16.14
N LEU A 15 -8.10 -10.34 15.66
CA LEU A 15 -7.08 -10.73 14.69
C LEU A 15 -6.20 -11.87 15.22
N GLU A 16 -5.69 -11.77 16.45
CA GLU A 16 -4.85 -12.83 17.02
C GLU A 16 -5.59 -14.15 17.14
N HIS A 17 -6.83 -14.15 17.64
CA HIS A 17 -7.64 -15.35 17.75
C HIS A 17 -7.86 -16.02 16.39
N LYS A 18 -8.15 -15.21 15.35
CA LYS A 18 -8.31 -15.71 13.98
C LYS A 18 -7.02 -16.24 13.39
N LEU A 19 -5.88 -15.62 13.66
CA LEU A 19 -4.57 -16.10 13.21
C LEU A 19 -4.20 -17.44 13.87
N LYS A 20 -4.50 -17.63 15.16
CA LYS A 20 -4.32 -18.92 15.85
C LYS A 20 -5.16 -20.01 15.20
N ALA A 21 -6.46 -19.79 15.04
CA ALA A 21 -7.35 -20.76 14.39
C ALA A 21 -6.95 -21.02 12.93
N ALA A 22 -6.53 -20.00 12.19
CA ALA A 22 -6.06 -20.13 10.82
C ALA A 22 -4.76 -20.95 10.73
N LYS A 23 -3.84 -20.79 11.69
CA LYS A 23 -2.60 -21.58 11.79
C LYS A 23 -2.91 -23.06 12.00
N GLU A 24 -3.80 -23.38 12.93
CA GLU A 24 -4.23 -24.76 13.21
C GLU A 24 -4.85 -25.43 11.98
N GLN A 25 -5.54 -24.65 11.15
CA GLN A 25 -6.17 -25.14 9.92
C GLN A 25 -5.27 -25.08 8.69
N GLY A 26 -4.02 -24.61 8.82
CA GLY A 26 -3.10 -24.42 7.68
C GLY A 26 -3.57 -23.37 6.66
N LYS A 27 -4.36 -22.38 7.09
CA LYS A 27 -5.02 -21.35 6.25
C LYS A 27 -4.60 -19.94 6.64
N LEU A 28 -3.32 -19.74 6.94
CA LEU A 28 -2.83 -18.41 7.29
C LEU A 28 -3.03 -17.42 6.13
N PRO A 29 -3.47 -16.18 6.42
CA PRO A 29 -3.63 -15.18 5.38
C PRO A 29 -2.26 -14.81 4.82
N LYS A 30 -2.20 -14.48 3.53
CA LYS A 30 -0.98 -13.93 2.92
C LYS A 30 -0.81 -12.44 3.25
N VAL A 31 -1.92 -11.73 3.43
CA VAL A 31 -1.96 -10.27 3.62
C VAL A 31 -3.02 -9.91 4.66
N VAL A 32 -2.74 -8.90 5.49
CA VAL A 32 -3.70 -8.22 6.36
C VAL A 32 -3.74 -6.73 6.00
N ILE A 33 -4.94 -6.18 5.85
CA ILE A 33 -5.18 -4.80 5.43
C ILE A 33 -5.86 -4.02 6.57
N PRO A 34 -5.11 -3.39 7.49
CA PRO A 34 -5.70 -2.49 8.48
C PRO A 34 -6.15 -1.17 7.84
N VAL A 35 -7.36 -0.73 8.15
CA VAL A 35 -7.91 0.57 7.72
C VAL A 35 -7.76 1.56 8.86
N HIS A 36 -7.14 2.72 8.61
CA HIS A 36 -7.08 3.84 9.56
C HIS A 36 -8.37 4.66 9.48
N LEU A 37 -9.44 4.14 10.08
CA LEU A 37 -10.76 4.70 9.94
C LEU A 37 -10.81 6.12 10.53
N CYS A 38 -11.43 7.03 9.78
CA CYS A 38 -11.57 8.45 10.14
C CYS A 38 -10.25 9.13 10.52
N GLY A 39 -9.12 8.66 9.99
CA GLY A 39 -7.79 9.20 10.27
C GLY A 39 -7.18 8.69 11.58
N GLN A 40 -7.90 7.88 12.34
CA GLN A 40 -7.38 7.26 13.56
C GLN A 40 -6.45 6.08 13.18
N PRO A 41 -5.17 6.08 13.59
CA PRO A 41 -4.25 5.00 13.28
C PRO A 41 -4.66 3.69 13.98
N CYS A 42 -4.38 2.57 13.30
CA CYS A 42 -4.44 1.24 13.91
C CYS A 42 -3.25 1.02 14.86
N ASP A 43 -3.31 -0.01 15.69
CA ASP A 43 -2.16 -0.43 16.48
C ASP A 43 -1.12 -1.18 15.60
N MET A 44 -0.39 -0.40 14.81
CA MET A 44 0.46 -0.91 13.75
C MET A 44 1.66 -1.71 14.25
N GLU A 45 2.24 -1.34 15.38
CA GLU A 45 3.34 -2.12 15.98
C GLU A 45 2.86 -3.53 16.32
N ARG A 46 1.68 -3.67 16.94
CA ARG A 46 1.15 -4.99 17.28
C ARG A 46 0.81 -5.78 16.01
N ILE A 47 0.18 -5.16 15.02
CA ILE A 47 -0.10 -5.82 13.73
C ILE A 47 1.19 -6.33 13.09
N TYR A 48 2.25 -5.54 13.09
CA TYR A 48 3.56 -5.92 12.59
C TYR A 48 4.19 -7.08 13.37
N GLN A 49 4.10 -7.09 14.71
CA GLN A 49 4.60 -8.22 15.49
C GLN A 49 3.86 -9.52 15.15
N LEU A 50 2.54 -9.46 14.95
CA LEU A 50 1.79 -10.61 14.45
C LEU A 50 2.22 -11.02 13.05
N SER A 51 2.48 -10.06 12.17
CA SER A 51 2.89 -10.32 10.79
C SER A 51 4.19 -11.12 10.75
N LYS A 52 5.16 -10.77 11.61
CA LYS A 52 6.40 -11.53 11.79
C LYS A 52 6.17 -12.92 12.39
N ASN A 53 5.25 -13.04 13.35
CA ASN A 53 4.97 -14.34 14.00
C ASN A 53 4.21 -15.33 13.11
N TYR A 54 3.35 -14.83 12.22
CA TYR A 54 2.46 -15.65 11.39
C TYR A 54 2.80 -15.61 9.88
N GLY A 55 3.77 -14.81 9.45
CA GLY A 55 4.30 -14.80 8.09
C GLY A 55 3.38 -14.19 7.04
N PHE A 56 2.70 -13.09 7.37
CA PHE A 56 1.86 -12.34 6.41
C PHE A 56 2.40 -10.94 6.14
N SER A 57 2.08 -10.38 4.97
CA SER A 57 2.38 -8.99 4.63
C SER A 57 1.29 -8.04 5.14
N VAL A 58 1.64 -6.78 5.35
CA VAL A 58 0.74 -5.74 5.87
C VAL A 58 0.62 -4.62 4.84
N ILE A 59 -0.61 -4.32 4.41
CA ILE A 59 -0.92 -3.17 3.56
C ILE A 59 -1.85 -2.23 4.33
N GLU A 60 -1.39 -1.04 4.69
CA GLU A 60 -2.24 -0.04 5.33
C GLU A 60 -3.20 0.60 4.32
N ASP A 61 -4.49 0.64 4.65
CA ASP A 61 -5.43 1.57 4.01
C ASP A 61 -5.49 2.85 4.83
N ALA A 62 -4.79 3.87 4.34
CA ALA A 62 -4.70 5.20 4.92
C ALA A 62 -5.55 6.23 4.15
N SER A 63 -6.60 5.78 3.45
CA SER A 63 -7.47 6.66 2.65
C SER A 63 -8.05 7.85 3.41
N HIS A 64 -8.20 7.75 4.73
CA HIS A 64 -8.72 8.82 5.61
C HIS A 64 -7.63 9.48 6.46
N ALA A 65 -6.37 9.08 6.32
CA ALA A 65 -5.34 9.28 7.34
C ALA A 65 -4.10 10.05 6.86
N ILE A 66 -4.16 10.68 5.68
CA ILE A 66 -3.10 11.60 5.26
C ILE A 66 -2.93 12.74 6.28
N GLY A 67 -1.68 13.01 6.66
CA GLY A 67 -1.33 13.96 7.72
C GLY A 67 -1.43 13.40 9.15
N GLY A 68 -2.00 12.20 9.33
CA GLY A 68 -2.06 11.52 10.62
C GLY A 68 -0.71 10.96 11.09
N LYS A 69 -0.62 10.58 12.37
CA LYS A 69 0.60 10.04 12.98
C LYS A 69 0.31 8.82 13.84
N TYR A 70 1.19 7.82 13.81
CA TYR A 70 1.25 6.72 14.77
C TYR A 70 2.59 6.80 15.52
N LYS A 71 2.54 6.82 16.86
CA LYS A 71 3.74 6.98 17.73
C LYS A 71 4.67 8.13 17.28
N ASN A 72 4.10 9.30 17.01
CA ASN A 72 4.77 10.51 16.51
C ASN A 72 5.42 10.41 15.11
N GLN A 73 5.27 9.29 14.42
CA GLN A 73 5.73 9.10 13.06
C GLN A 73 4.58 9.27 12.07
N PRO A 74 4.81 9.85 10.87
CA PRO A 74 3.76 10.03 9.88
C PRO A 74 3.23 8.69 9.39
N ILE A 75 1.91 8.58 9.29
CA ILE A 75 1.25 7.46 8.58
C ILE A 75 1.74 7.48 7.13
N GLY A 76 2.01 6.31 6.55
CA GLY A 76 2.60 6.19 5.22
C GLY A 76 4.12 6.09 5.18
N ASN A 77 4.79 6.22 6.33
CA ASN A 77 6.24 6.00 6.40
C ASN A 77 6.65 4.53 6.25
N CYS A 78 5.70 3.59 6.26
CA CYS A 78 5.89 2.15 6.17
C CYS A 78 6.92 1.58 7.17
N GLN A 79 6.94 2.07 8.42
CA GLN A 79 7.76 1.46 9.48
C GLN A 79 7.24 0.08 9.91
N TYR A 80 5.93 -0.12 9.85
CA TYR A 80 5.23 -1.31 10.36
C TYR A 80 4.38 -2.01 9.29
N SER A 81 4.57 -1.64 8.02
CA SER A 81 3.82 -2.14 6.87
C SER A 81 4.74 -2.31 5.67
N ASP A 82 4.33 -3.15 4.73
CA ASP A 82 5.03 -3.33 3.46
C ASP A 82 4.63 -2.22 2.46
N ILE A 83 3.34 -1.84 2.46
CA ILE A 83 2.77 -0.78 1.63
C ILE A 83 1.76 0.03 2.45
N THR A 84 1.66 1.32 2.20
CA THR A 84 0.53 2.16 2.65
C THR A 84 -0.15 2.82 1.46
N ILE A 85 -1.48 2.82 1.42
CA ILE A 85 -2.26 3.39 0.32
C ILE A 85 -3.03 4.62 0.81
N PHE A 86 -2.96 5.71 0.06
CA PHE A 86 -3.75 6.92 0.27
C PHE A 86 -4.71 7.16 -0.89
N SER A 87 -5.83 7.79 -0.58
CA SER A 87 -6.82 8.23 -1.56
C SER A 87 -6.81 9.75 -1.66
N PHE A 88 -6.91 10.26 -2.89
CA PHE A 88 -7.03 11.68 -3.23
C PHE A 88 -8.35 12.00 -3.95
N HIS A 89 -9.38 11.18 -3.72
CA HIS A 89 -10.75 11.39 -4.18
C HIS A 89 -11.31 12.77 -3.72
N PRO A 90 -12.33 13.38 -4.37
CA PRO A 90 -12.71 14.78 -4.14
C PRO A 90 -13.11 15.15 -2.71
N VAL A 91 -13.50 14.16 -1.90
CA VAL A 91 -13.95 14.36 -0.51
C VAL A 91 -12.85 14.09 0.53
N LYS A 92 -11.61 13.80 0.11
CA LYS A 92 -10.48 13.59 1.02
C LYS A 92 -9.80 14.92 1.38
N ILE A 93 -9.01 14.91 2.46
CA ILE A 93 -8.32 16.09 3.01
C ILE A 93 -7.45 16.77 1.94
N ILE A 94 -6.67 15.97 1.21
CA ILE A 94 -5.94 16.37 0.01
C ILE A 94 -6.61 15.66 -1.16
N THR A 95 -6.80 16.38 -2.28
CA THR A 95 -7.46 15.85 -3.47
C THR A 95 -6.73 16.21 -4.74
N THR A 96 -6.80 15.30 -5.70
CA THR A 96 -6.35 15.47 -7.09
C THR A 96 -7.55 15.36 -8.05
N ALA A 97 -8.75 15.73 -7.59
CA ALA A 97 -10.03 15.29 -8.13
C ALA A 97 -10.16 13.77 -8.01
N GLU A 98 -9.50 13.00 -8.86
CA GLU A 98 -9.35 11.55 -8.68
C GLU A 98 -7.87 11.21 -8.53
N GLY A 99 -7.56 10.20 -7.71
CA GLY A 99 -6.19 9.72 -7.56
C GLY A 99 -5.92 9.02 -6.25
N GLY A 100 -4.68 8.60 -6.10
CA GLY A 100 -4.15 7.96 -4.92
C GLY A 100 -2.65 7.75 -5.05
N VAL A 101 -2.03 7.26 -3.98
CA VAL A 101 -0.61 6.92 -3.94
C VAL A 101 -0.40 5.70 -3.08
N ALA A 102 0.53 4.85 -3.48
CA ALA A 102 1.06 3.78 -2.65
C ALA A 102 2.48 4.17 -2.23
N THR A 103 2.80 4.06 -0.94
CA THR A 103 4.13 4.27 -0.39
C THR A 103 4.70 2.94 0.11
N THR A 104 6.01 2.81 0.10
CA THR A 104 6.74 1.64 0.62
C THR A 104 8.17 2.04 1.00
N LYS A 105 8.81 1.26 1.88
CA LYS A 105 10.26 1.32 2.12
C LYS A 105 11.05 0.30 1.29
N SER A 106 10.37 -0.64 0.63
CA SER A 106 11.03 -1.68 -0.15
C SER A 106 11.26 -1.19 -1.57
N GLU A 107 12.53 -1.08 -1.96
CA GLU A 107 12.92 -0.74 -3.32
C GLU A 107 12.35 -1.74 -4.34
N GLU A 108 12.33 -3.03 -4.00
CA GLU A 108 11.75 -4.09 -4.84
C GLU A 108 10.25 -3.86 -5.08
N LEU A 109 9.49 -3.54 -4.02
CA LEU A 109 8.06 -3.25 -4.17
C LEU A 109 7.82 -1.95 -4.94
N ALA A 110 8.66 -0.93 -4.73
CA ALA A 110 8.57 0.33 -5.45
C ALA A 110 8.77 0.11 -6.96
N GLN A 111 9.83 -0.60 -7.35
CA GLN A 111 10.11 -0.96 -8.74
C GLN A 111 8.98 -1.78 -9.36
N LYS A 112 8.45 -2.77 -8.62
CA LYS A 112 7.33 -3.58 -9.08
C LYS A 112 6.07 -2.76 -9.29
N MET A 113 5.73 -1.87 -8.36
CA MET A 113 4.57 -0.97 -8.47
C MET A 113 4.73 0.02 -9.64
N GLU A 114 5.91 0.59 -9.84
CA GLU A 114 6.20 1.51 -10.96
C GLU A 114 6.04 0.82 -12.32
N LEU A 115 6.56 -0.40 -12.45
CA LEU A 115 6.40 -1.22 -13.65
C LEU A 115 4.92 -1.54 -13.90
N LEU A 116 4.22 -2.04 -12.88
CA LEU A 116 2.82 -2.47 -12.99
C LEU A 116 1.84 -1.32 -13.17
N ARG A 117 2.11 -0.09 -12.71
CA ARG A 117 1.19 1.05 -12.92
C ARG A 117 1.12 1.50 -14.39
N SER A 118 2.09 1.08 -15.20
CA SER A 118 2.27 1.51 -16.58
C SER A 118 2.44 0.34 -17.56
N HIS A 119 1.44 -0.54 -17.59
CA HIS A 119 1.29 -1.68 -18.51
C HIS A 119 2.38 -2.76 -18.42
N GLY A 120 3.26 -2.71 -17.41
CA GLY A 120 4.37 -3.67 -17.30
C GLY A 120 5.49 -3.39 -18.32
N ILE A 121 5.60 -2.14 -18.76
CA ILE A 121 6.55 -1.71 -19.79
C ILE A 121 7.80 -1.11 -19.17
N THR A 122 8.97 -1.49 -19.68
CA THR A 122 10.28 -0.91 -19.35
C THR A 122 11.00 -0.37 -20.59
N ARG A 123 11.83 0.65 -20.38
CA ARG A 123 12.85 1.13 -21.34
C ARG A 123 14.28 0.84 -20.87
N ASP A 124 14.43 0.29 -19.67
CA ASP A 124 15.70 -0.13 -19.11
C ASP A 124 16.13 -1.45 -19.75
N SER A 125 17.27 -1.44 -20.45
CA SER A 125 17.83 -2.61 -21.14
C SER A 125 18.16 -3.75 -20.18
N ASP A 126 18.53 -3.45 -18.94
CA ASP A 126 18.91 -4.46 -17.95
C ASP A 126 17.71 -5.31 -17.51
N LEU A 127 16.50 -4.80 -17.72
CA LEU A 127 15.25 -5.49 -17.43
C LEU A 127 14.67 -6.22 -18.65
N MET A 128 15.26 -6.06 -19.84
CA MET A 128 14.76 -6.64 -21.08
C MET A 128 15.25 -8.08 -21.30
N THR A 129 14.49 -8.86 -22.07
CA THR A 129 14.87 -10.24 -22.43
C THR A 129 15.79 -10.32 -23.65
N HIS A 130 15.99 -9.20 -24.36
CA HIS A 130 16.90 -9.06 -25.48
C HIS A 130 17.28 -7.59 -25.66
N GLU A 131 18.33 -7.35 -26.47
CA GLU A 131 18.80 -6.02 -26.80
C GLU A 131 17.69 -5.18 -27.48
N PRO A 132 17.55 -3.89 -27.15
CA PRO A 132 16.58 -3.01 -27.79
C PRO A 132 16.85 -2.83 -29.29
N ASP A 133 15.79 -2.85 -30.11
CA ASP A 133 15.90 -2.63 -31.56
C ASP A 133 16.28 -1.18 -31.94
N GLY A 134 16.30 -0.26 -30.97
CA GLY A 134 16.63 1.14 -31.15
C GLY A 134 16.18 2.02 -29.97
N PRO A 135 16.48 3.33 -30.00
CA PRO A 135 16.21 4.24 -28.88
C PRO A 135 14.72 4.48 -28.58
N TRP A 136 13.82 4.12 -29.50
CA TRP A 136 12.37 4.21 -29.29
C TRP A 136 11.78 2.96 -28.64
N TYR A 137 12.56 1.87 -28.55
CA TYR A 137 12.07 0.58 -28.12
C TYR A 137 11.70 0.59 -26.63
N TYR A 138 10.62 -0.11 -26.32
CA TYR A 138 10.23 -0.45 -24.97
C TYR A 138 9.71 -1.88 -24.98
N GLN A 139 9.97 -2.62 -23.91
CA GLN A 139 9.50 -3.99 -23.79
C GLN A 139 8.44 -4.08 -22.72
N GLN A 140 7.34 -4.78 -23.03
CA GLN A 140 6.44 -5.26 -22.00
C GLN A 140 6.99 -6.56 -21.42
N VAL A 141 7.45 -6.50 -20.18
CA VAL A 141 8.10 -7.62 -19.47
C VAL A 141 7.15 -8.29 -18.46
N ASP A 142 5.99 -7.67 -18.21
CA ASP A 142 4.94 -8.21 -17.35
C ASP A 142 3.54 -7.71 -17.80
N LEU A 143 2.48 -8.29 -17.27
CA LEU A 143 1.11 -7.80 -17.43
C LEU A 143 0.80 -6.75 -16.36
N GLY A 144 0.93 -5.46 -16.72
CA GLY A 144 0.57 -4.35 -15.84
C GLY A 144 -0.82 -3.76 -16.11
N TYR A 145 -1.03 -2.57 -15.57
CA TYR A 145 -2.27 -1.80 -15.58
C TYR A 145 -2.05 -0.38 -16.13
N ASN A 146 -3.12 0.36 -16.35
CA ASN A 146 -3.07 1.79 -16.63
C ASN A 146 -3.54 2.59 -15.40
N TYR A 147 -2.67 2.71 -14.40
CA TYR A 147 -2.94 3.40 -13.13
C TYR A 147 -2.10 4.67 -12.94
N ARG A 148 -1.54 5.20 -14.03
CA ARG A 148 -0.76 6.45 -13.98
C ARG A 148 -1.63 7.63 -13.56
N MET A 149 -1.12 8.42 -12.63
CA MET A 149 -1.62 9.77 -12.37
C MET A 149 -1.20 10.69 -13.51
N THR A 150 -2.06 11.62 -13.90
CA THR A 150 -1.76 12.64 -14.92
C THR A 150 -1.08 13.85 -14.30
N GLU A 151 -0.34 14.62 -15.12
CA GLU A 151 0.27 15.88 -14.69
C GLU A 151 -0.76 16.89 -14.15
N MET A 152 -1.98 16.91 -14.69
CA MET A 152 -3.06 17.76 -14.18
C MET A 152 -3.48 17.38 -12.76
N GLN A 153 -3.63 16.08 -12.50
CA GLN A 153 -3.94 15.57 -11.15
C GLN A 153 -2.81 15.87 -10.18
N ALA A 154 -1.55 15.67 -10.59
CA ALA A 154 -0.38 15.96 -9.77
C ALA A 154 -0.26 17.47 -9.45
N ALA A 155 -0.48 18.35 -10.43
CA ALA A 155 -0.47 19.80 -10.23
C ALA A 155 -1.55 20.25 -9.24
N LEU A 156 -2.76 19.68 -9.32
CA LEU A 156 -3.83 19.97 -8.37
C LEU A 156 -3.45 19.55 -6.94
N GLY A 157 -2.82 18.38 -6.78
CA GLY A 157 -2.35 17.88 -5.50
C GLY A 157 -1.21 18.70 -4.89
N PHE A 158 -0.30 19.22 -5.72
CA PHE A 158 0.84 20.02 -5.26
C PHE A 158 0.44 21.37 -4.65
N HIS A 159 -0.67 21.95 -5.10
CA HIS A 159 -1.16 23.24 -4.61
C HIS A 159 -1.95 23.17 -3.29
N LYS A 160 -2.07 21.98 -2.68
CA LYS A 160 -2.78 21.74 -1.42
C LYS A 160 -1.80 21.49 -0.27
#